data_AF-A0A8J5WB79-F1
#
_entry.id   AF-A0A8J5WB79-F1
#
_cell.length_a   1.000
_cell.length_b   1.000
_cell.length_c   1.000
_cell.angle_alpha   90.00
_cell.angle_beta   90.00
_cell.angle_gamma   90.00
#
_symmetry.space_group_name_H-M   'P 1'
#
loop_
_entity.id
_entity.type
_entity.pdbx_description
1 polymer ?
#
loop_
_entity_poly.entity_id
_entity_poly.type
_entity_poly.pdbx_seq_one_letter_code
_entity_poly.pdbx_strand_id
1 'polypeptide(L)'
;MGDAAAYSSPAAAVLGRAVDEVREALNEHADVVADLFGRVSSDLRGGFAPAVDSFLGFFHAIDWKEPWLICMLSFHAILLLVIIISRRNINFQLTFSALTFSGVFLAERINSLLGQHWKSFSSQNYFDSQGLFISVVWSGPLLLLTILILVNTLVTLCLLMVRWKRAELRHRARQVGNKQD
;
A
#
# COMPACT_ATOMS: atom_id res chain seq x y z
N MET A 1 5.42 56.39 -15.84
CA MET A 1 6.12 56.38 -14.54
C MET A 1 5.12 55.90 -13.51
N GLY A 2 5.15 54.62 -13.17
CA GLY A 2 4.17 53.98 -12.30
C GLY A 2 4.86 52.79 -11.65
N ASP A 3 5.42 53.02 -10.47
CA ASP A 3 6.14 52.02 -9.68
C ASP A 3 5.13 51.04 -9.08
N ALA A 4 5.14 49.82 -9.61
CA ALA A 4 4.53 48.66 -8.96
C ALA A 4 5.47 48.13 -7.86
N ALA A 5 5.62 48.90 -6.78
CA ALA A 5 6.32 48.43 -5.59
C ALA A 5 5.41 47.46 -4.83
N ALA A 6 5.74 46.17 -4.95
CA ALA A 6 5.03 45.05 -4.36
C ALA A 6 4.86 45.21 -2.84
N TYR A 7 3.62 45.10 -2.38
CA TYR A 7 3.25 45.02 -0.96
C TYR A 7 3.66 43.64 -0.43
N SER A 8 4.95 43.44 -0.12
CA SER A 8 5.39 42.25 0.61
C SER A 8 4.84 42.32 2.02
N SER A 9 3.83 41.51 2.32
CA SER A 9 3.21 41.44 3.65
C SER A 9 4.28 41.20 4.73
N PRO A 10 4.31 41.98 5.83
CA PRO A 10 5.31 41.86 6.88
C PRO A 10 5.39 40.45 7.49
N ALA A 11 4.30 39.68 7.46
CA ALA A 11 4.27 38.28 7.87
C ALA A 11 5.11 37.36 6.96
N ALA A 12 5.17 37.63 5.66
CA ALA A 12 5.97 36.85 4.71
C ALA A 12 7.47 37.13 4.88
N ALA A 13 7.84 38.37 5.20
CA ALA A 13 9.22 38.73 5.50
C ALA A 13 9.72 38.11 6.82
N VAL A 14 8.86 38.05 7.84
CA VAL A 14 9.16 37.38 9.12
C VAL A 14 9.30 35.86 8.92
N LEU A 15 8.40 35.25 8.14
CA LEU A 15 8.49 33.83 7.81
C LEU A 15 9.77 33.50 7.01
N GLY A 16 10.14 34.35 6.06
CA GLY A 16 11.38 34.20 5.28
C GLY A 16 12.62 34.22 6.16
N ARG A 17 12.73 35.21 7.06
CA ARG A 17 13.85 35.28 8.01
C ARG A 17 13.92 34.08 8.95
N ALA A 18 12.78 33.61 9.45
CA ALA A 18 12.73 32.42 10.30
C ALA A 18 13.17 31.16 9.55
N VAL A 19 12.79 31.01 8.27
CA VAL A 19 13.23 29.91 7.42
C VAL A 19 14.74 29.98 7.16
N ASP A 20 15.28 31.18 6.91
CA ASP A 20 16.70 31.39 6.66
C ASP A 20 17.54 31.11 7.92
N GLU A 21 17.10 31.55 9.09
CA GLU A 21 17.76 31.33 10.39
C GLU A 21 17.77 29.84 10.77
N VAL A 22 16.66 29.13 10.54
CA VAL A 22 16.60 27.67 10.70
C VAL A 22 17.53 26.97 9.71
N ARG A 23 17.61 27.43 8.47
CA ARG A 23 18.49 26.87 7.43
C ARG A 23 19.97 27.09 7.75
N GLU A 24 20.31 28.26 8.29
CA GLU A 24 21.67 28.62 8.68
C GLU A 24 22.12 27.79 9.88
N ALA A 25 21.27 27.67 10.92
CA ALA A 25 21.51 26.78 12.05
C ALA A 25 21.58 25.29 11.64
N LEU A 26 20.77 24.86 10.65
CA LEU A 26 20.85 23.50 10.10
C LEU A 26 22.18 23.25 9.39
N ASN A 27 22.68 24.24 8.65
CA ASN A 27 23.94 24.16 7.93
C ASN A 27 25.13 24.21 8.89
N GLU A 28 25.05 25.01 9.97
CA GLU A 28 26.06 25.07 11.02
C GLU A 28 26.19 23.74 11.77
N HIS A 29 25.09 22.99 11.90
CA HIS A 29 25.05 21.65 12.51
C HIS A 29 24.92 20.51 11.48
N ALA A 30 25.25 20.75 10.21
CA ALA A 30 25.09 19.77 9.14
C ALA A 30 25.84 18.45 9.44
N ASP A 31 27.03 18.53 10.03
CA ASP A 31 27.84 17.37 10.39
C ASP A 31 27.16 16.49 11.46
N VAL A 32 26.44 17.10 12.41
CA VAL A 32 25.68 16.38 13.46
C VAL A 32 24.49 15.66 12.84
N VAL A 33 23.76 16.33 11.95
CA VAL A 33 22.63 15.72 11.23
C VAL A 33 23.11 14.58 10.33
N ALA A 34 24.25 14.75 9.66
CA ALA A 34 24.85 13.73 8.82
C ALA A 34 25.30 12.49 9.62
N ASP A 35 25.94 12.69 10.79
CA ASP A 35 26.32 11.59 11.69
C ASP A 35 25.08 10.88 12.26
N LEU A 36 24.04 11.61 12.67
CA LEU A 36 22.80 11.02 13.18
C LEU A 36 22.08 10.21 12.09
N PHE A 37 21.97 10.77 10.90
CA PHE A 37 21.40 10.08 9.75
C PHE A 37 22.24 8.86 9.36
N GLY A 38 23.57 8.97 9.42
CA GLY A 38 24.51 7.88 9.20
C GLY A 38 24.31 6.73 10.19
N ARG A 39 24.17 7.04 11.48
CA ARG A 39 23.90 6.04 12.54
C ARG A 39 22.55 5.38 12.36
N VAL A 40 21.48 6.16 12.16
CA VAL A 40 20.12 5.62 11.93
C VAL A 40 20.09 4.75 10.68
N SER A 41 20.71 5.19 9.59
CA SER A 41 20.82 4.42 8.34
C SER A 41 21.64 3.13 8.54
N SER A 42 22.74 3.20 9.29
CA SER A 42 23.58 2.04 9.61
C SER A 42 22.87 1.04 10.51
N ASP A 43 22.12 1.51 11.51
CA ASP A 43 21.35 0.66 12.41
C ASP A 43 20.16 0.01 11.70
N LEU A 44 19.47 0.77 10.84
CA LEU A 44 18.44 0.23 9.95
C LEU A 44 19.04 -0.81 9.00
N ARG A 45 20.13 -0.48 8.30
CA ARG A 45 20.78 -1.41 7.37
C ARG A 45 21.30 -2.65 8.09
N GLY A 46 21.93 -2.49 9.25
CA GLY A 46 22.44 -3.58 10.08
C GLY A 46 21.33 -4.48 10.62
N GLY A 47 20.19 -3.90 11.03
CA GLY A 47 19.03 -4.64 11.52
C GLY A 47 18.28 -5.37 10.41
N PHE A 48 18.16 -4.77 9.21
CA PHE A 48 17.44 -5.38 8.09
C PHE A 48 18.30 -6.30 7.21
N ALA A 49 19.62 -6.12 7.15
CA ALA A 49 20.50 -6.92 6.30
C ALA A 49 20.36 -8.44 6.56
N PRO A 50 20.38 -8.95 7.81
CA PRO A 50 20.22 -10.39 8.06
C PRO A 50 18.85 -10.93 7.62
N ALA A 51 17.80 -10.13 7.76
CA ALA A 51 16.46 -10.51 7.31
C ALA A 51 16.41 -10.58 5.78
N VAL A 52 16.94 -9.56 5.09
CA VAL A 52 17.03 -9.52 3.62
C VAL A 52 17.85 -10.69 3.08
N ASP A 53 18.98 -11.01 3.71
CA ASP A 53 19.83 -12.14 3.31
C ASP A 53 19.10 -13.48 3.48
N SER A 54 18.34 -13.63 4.57
CA SER A 54 17.50 -14.82 4.81
C SER A 54 16.39 -14.95 3.77
N PHE A 55 15.73 -13.85 3.43
CA PHE A 55 14.72 -13.85 2.35
C PHE A 55 15.35 -14.16 1.00
N LEU A 56 16.49 -13.56 0.67
CA LEU A 56 17.18 -13.80 -0.58
C LEU A 56 17.61 -15.26 -0.71
N GLY A 57 18.13 -15.85 0.38
CA GLY A 57 18.45 -17.28 0.45
C GLY A 57 17.22 -18.16 0.21
N PHE A 58 16.08 -17.82 0.81
CA PHE A 58 14.81 -18.50 0.57
C PHE A 58 14.37 -18.40 -0.90
N PHE A 59 14.41 -17.20 -1.50
CA PHE A 59 14.06 -16.99 -2.91
C PHE A 59 14.99 -17.77 -3.85
N HIS A 60 16.28 -17.85 -3.54
CA HIS A 60 17.24 -18.60 -4.34
C HIS A 60 17.05 -20.12 -4.22
N ALA A 61 16.59 -20.60 -3.05
CA ALA A 61 16.28 -22.02 -2.85
C ALA A 61 15.01 -22.48 -3.58
N ILE A 62 14.13 -21.55 -3.96
CA ILE A 62 12.94 -21.86 -4.74
C ILE A 62 13.30 -22.06 -6.21
N ASP A 63 12.88 -23.19 -6.79
CA ASP A 63 13.03 -23.41 -8.22
C ASP A 63 11.90 -22.75 -9.02
N TRP A 64 12.11 -21.49 -9.40
CA TRP A 64 11.14 -20.70 -10.18
C TRP A 64 10.87 -21.23 -11.60
N LYS A 65 11.57 -22.28 -12.05
CA LYS A 65 11.32 -22.90 -13.36
C LYS A 65 10.16 -23.89 -13.31
N GLU A 66 9.64 -24.24 -12.14
CA GLU A 66 8.54 -25.19 -12.08
C GLU A 66 7.26 -24.64 -12.71
N PRO A 67 6.59 -25.40 -13.61
CA PRO A 67 5.44 -24.91 -14.35
C PRO A 67 4.28 -24.42 -13.46
N TRP A 68 4.06 -25.06 -12.31
CA TRP A 68 2.98 -24.71 -11.40
C TRP A 68 3.23 -23.37 -10.69
N LEU A 69 4.49 -23.06 -10.35
CA LEU A 69 4.88 -21.76 -9.78
C LEU A 69 4.71 -20.64 -10.80
N ILE A 70 5.09 -20.87 -12.05
CA ILE A 70 4.92 -19.90 -13.13
C ILE A 70 3.42 -19.65 -13.37
N CYS A 71 2.61 -20.70 -13.40
CA CYS A 71 1.15 -20.58 -13.48
C CYS A 71 0.60 -19.72 -12.33
N MET A 72 1.04 -19.98 -11.10
CA MET A 72 0.66 -19.20 -9.94
C MET A 72 1.09 -17.73 -10.03
N LEU A 73 2.30 -17.43 -10.50
CA LEU A 73 2.76 -16.04 -10.69
C LEU A 73 1.94 -15.33 -11.79
N SER A 74 1.65 -16.03 -12.89
CA SER A 74 0.82 -15.50 -13.97
C SER A 74 -0.61 -15.22 -13.50
N PHE A 75 -1.16 -16.08 -12.63
CA PHE A 75 -2.45 -15.86 -12.00
C PHE A 75 -2.48 -14.55 -11.20
N HIS A 76 -1.45 -14.26 -10.40
CA HIS A 76 -1.35 -12.99 -9.67
C HIS A 76 -1.26 -11.77 -10.61
N ALA A 77 -0.51 -11.88 -11.72
CA ALA A 77 -0.44 -10.82 -12.71
C ALA A 77 -1.81 -10.55 -13.37
N ILE A 78 -2.59 -11.61 -13.64
CA ILE A 78 -3.97 -11.48 -14.15
C ILE A 78 -4.87 -10.85 -13.09
N LEU A 79 -4.80 -11.26 -11.82
CA LEU A 79 -5.57 -10.64 -10.74
C LEU A 79 -5.25 -9.14 -10.63
N LEU A 80 -3.98 -8.76 -10.70
CA LEU A 80 -3.56 -7.36 -10.69
C LEU A 80 -4.16 -6.60 -11.88
N LEU A 81 -4.11 -7.17 -13.08
CA LEU A 81 -4.70 -6.57 -14.28
C LEU A 81 -6.22 -6.38 -14.11
N VAL A 82 -6.92 -7.38 -13.60
CA VAL A 82 -8.36 -7.32 -13.30
C VAL A 82 -8.67 -6.19 -12.31
N ILE A 83 -7.86 -6.03 -11.26
CA ILE A 83 -8.02 -4.95 -10.27
C ILE A 83 -7.85 -3.57 -10.94
N ILE A 84 -6.83 -3.42 -11.78
CA ILE A 84 -6.55 -2.17 -12.50
C ILE A 84 -7.72 -1.82 -13.43
N ILE A 85 -8.22 -2.79 -14.19
CA ILE A 85 -9.35 -2.60 -15.12
C ILE A 85 -10.62 -2.27 -14.34
N SER A 86 -10.88 -2.98 -13.25
CA SER A 86 -12.10 -2.83 -12.45
C SER A 86 -12.12 -1.58 -11.53
N ARG A 87 -11.09 -0.73 -11.56
CA ARG A 87 -10.98 0.46 -10.67
C ARG A 87 -12.16 1.41 -10.65
N ARG A 88 -13.00 1.40 -11.69
CA ARG A 88 -14.20 2.25 -11.79
C ARG A 88 -15.44 1.63 -11.14
N ASN A 89 -15.47 0.32 -10.93
CA ASN A 89 -16.64 -0.38 -10.41
C ASN A 89 -16.41 -0.79 -8.95
N ILE A 90 -16.97 0.01 -8.03
CA ILE A 90 -16.75 -0.17 -6.59
C ILE A 90 -17.35 -1.48 -6.05
N ASN A 91 -18.52 -1.87 -6.55
CA ASN A 91 -19.18 -3.10 -6.10
C ASN A 91 -18.34 -4.32 -6.46
N PHE A 92 -17.85 -4.36 -7.70
CA PHE A 92 -16.95 -5.43 -8.14
C PHE A 92 -15.66 -5.45 -7.31
N GLN A 93 -15.06 -4.29 -7.05
CA GLN A 93 -13.85 -4.21 -6.23
C GLN A 93 -14.07 -4.71 -4.80
N LEU A 94 -15.22 -4.39 -4.17
CA LEU A 94 -15.54 -4.90 -2.83
C LEU A 94 -15.72 -6.43 -2.83
N THR A 95 -16.44 -6.98 -3.81
CA THR A 95 -16.58 -8.44 -3.95
C THR A 95 -15.23 -9.11 -4.17
N PHE A 96 -14.40 -8.54 -5.05
CA PHE A 96 -13.07 -9.07 -5.33
C PHE A 96 -12.14 -8.97 -4.12
N SER A 97 -12.22 -7.88 -3.35
CA SER A 97 -11.49 -7.73 -2.08
C SER A 97 -11.91 -8.77 -1.04
N ALA A 98 -13.19 -9.11 -0.95
CA ALA A 98 -13.65 -10.17 -0.06
C ALA A 98 -13.11 -11.54 -0.51
N LEU A 99 -13.03 -11.77 -1.82
CA LEU A 99 -12.47 -12.99 -2.40
C LEU A 99 -10.96 -13.13 -2.14
N THR A 100 -10.19 -12.05 -2.33
CA THR A 100 -8.74 -12.07 -2.04
C THR A 100 -8.48 -12.28 -0.55
N PHE A 101 -9.22 -11.61 0.33
CA PHE A 101 -9.14 -11.85 1.78
C PHE A 101 -9.47 -13.30 2.16
N SER A 102 -10.51 -13.87 1.56
CA SER A 102 -10.86 -15.28 1.76
C SER A 102 -9.71 -16.19 1.32
N GLY A 103 -9.09 -15.91 0.17
CA GLY A 103 -7.91 -16.64 -0.31
C GLY A 103 -6.74 -16.62 0.68
N VAL A 104 -6.48 -15.47 1.32
CA VAL A 104 -5.46 -15.35 2.37
C VAL A 104 -5.85 -16.14 3.62
N PHE A 105 -7.11 -16.06 4.05
CA PHE A 105 -7.61 -16.82 5.21
C PHE A 105 -7.49 -18.34 5.00
N LEU A 106 -7.70 -18.80 3.77
CA LEU A 106 -7.57 -20.21 3.40
C LEU A 106 -6.13 -20.68 3.21
N ALA A 107 -5.13 -19.79 3.29
CA ALA A 107 -3.74 -20.11 2.98
C ALA A 107 -3.18 -21.28 3.82
N GLU A 108 -3.48 -21.34 5.11
CA GLU A 108 -3.02 -22.43 5.99
C GLU A 108 -3.61 -23.80 5.58
N ARG A 109 -4.90 -23.80 5.20
CA ARG A 109 -5.58 -25.01 4.71
C ARG A 109 -5.01 -25.45 3.38
N ILE A 110 -4.79 -24.51 2.46
CA ILE A 110 -4.15 -24.76 1.18
C ILE A 110 -2.74 -25.32 1.37
N ASN A 111 -1.94 -24.73 2.26
CA ASN A 111 -0.60 -25.19 2.59
C ASN A 111 -0.58 -26.63 3.10
N SER A 112 -1.49 -26.97 4.01
CA SER A 112 -1.59 -28.34 4.54
C SER A 112 -2.01 -29.35 3.46
N LEU A 113 -2.96 -28.98 2.60
CA LEU A 113 -3.45 -29.85 1.53
C LEU A 113 -2.40 -30.07 0.44
N LEU A 114 -1.74 -29.00 -0.01
CA LEU A 114 -0.69 -29.05 -1.01
C LEU A 114 0.56 -29.74 -0.47
N GLY A 115 0.89 -29.55 0.81
CA GLY A 115 1.97 -30.25 1.49
C GLY A 115 1.72 -31.75 1.69
N GLN A 116 0.48 -32.24 1.60
CA GLN A 116 0.20 -33.68 1.56
C GLN A 116 0.30 -34.26 0.15
N HIS A 117 0.01 -33.45 -0.87
CA HIS A 117 -0.08 -33.89 -2.27
C HIS A 117 1.07 -33.40 -3.15
N TRP A 118 2.11 -32.78 -2.59
CA TRP A 118 3.18 -32.13 -3.35
C TRP A 118 3.81 -33.01 -4.44
N LYS A 119 3.93 -34.33 -4.19
CA LYS A 119 4.50 -35.30 -5.12
C LYS A 119 3.77 -35.41 -6.46
N SER A 120 2.50 -34.96 -6.54
CA SER A 120 1.72 -35.06 -7.79
C SER A 120 2.01 -33.92 -8.77
N PHE A 121 2.55 -32.79 -8.30
CA PHE A 121 2.71 -31.59 -9.13
C PHE A 121 4.06 -30.87 -8.99
N SER A 122 4.82 -31.19 -7.94
CA SER A 122 6.04 -30.51 -7.55
C SER A 122 7.20 -31.49 -7.41
N SER A 123 8.39 -31.07 -7.82
CA SER A 123 9.61 -31.89 -7.71
C SER A 123 10.10 -31.97 -6.27
N GLN A 124 9.82 -30.94 -5.48
CA GLN A 124 10.20 -30.84 -4.07
C GLN A 124 9.04 -30.35 -3.19
N ASN A 125 9.11 -30.63 -1.89
CA ASN A 125 8.10 -30.14 -0.96
C ASN A 125 8.44 -28.73 -0.49
N TYR A 126 7.72 -27.73 -1.00
CA TYR A 126 7.84 -26.33 -0.58
C TYR A 126 6.99 -25.99 0.65
N PHE A 127 6.01 -26.82 0.98
CA PHE A 127 5.02 -26.50 1.99
C PHE A 127 5.55 -26.91 3.37
N ASP A 128 5.74 -25.90 4.21
CA ASP A 128 6.28 -26.04 5.56
C ASP A 128 5.19 -25.86 6.63
N SER A 129 5.42 -26.38 7.84
CA SER A 129 4.45 -26.26 8.94
C SER A 129 4.28 -24.84 9.46
N GLN A 130 5.29 -23.98 9.25
CA GLN A 130 5.22 -22.55 9.60
C GLN A 130 4.48 -21.74 8.52
N GLY A 131 4.23 -22.32 7.35
CA GLY A 131 3.58 -21.67 6.22
C GLY A 131 4.37 -20.49 5.65
N LEU A 132 5.70 -20.46 5.80
CA LEU A 132 6.52 -19.39 5.26
C LEU A 132 6.38 -19.30 3.75
N PHE A 133 6.42 -20.45 3.06
CA PHE A 133 6.33 -20.48 1.61
C PHE A 133 4.98 -19.98 1.10
N ILE A 134 3.87 -20.53 1.62
CA ILE A 134 2.53 -20.09 1.22
C ILE A 134 2.32 -18.60 1.56
N SER A 135 2.90 -18.12 2.66
CA SER A 135 2.75 -16.73 3.07
C SER A 135 3.43 -15.78 2.09
N VAL A 136 4.64 -16.10 1.63
CA VAL A 136 5.38 -15.23 0.69
C VAL A 136 4.80 -15.31 -0.72
N VAL A 137 4.51 -16.52 -1.21
CA VAL A 137 4.17 -16.71 -2.62
C VAL A 137 2.66 -16.50 -2.87
N TRP A 138 1.79 -16.90 -1.93
CA TRP A 138 0.32 -16.77 -2.06
C TRP A 138 -0.22 -15.56 -1.30
N SER A 139 -0.02 -15.52 0.02
CA SER A 139 -0.64 -14.47 0.84
C SER A 139 -0.05 -13.08 0.60
N GLY A 140 1.26 -12.97 0.38
CA GLY A 140 1.96 -11.70 0.20
C GLY A 140 1.42 -10.88 -0.98
N PRO A 141 1.44 -11.42 -2.21
CA PRO A 141 0.84 -10.78 -3.36
C PRO A 141 -0.65 -10.48 -3.16
N LEU A 142 -1.44 -11.43 -2.65
CA LEU A 142 -2.88 -11.21 -2.42
C LEU A 142 -3.17 -10.10 -1.41
N LEU A 143 -2.37 -9.98 -0.34
CA LEU A 143 -2.48 -8.89 0.63
C LEU A 143 -2.13 -7.55 -0.02
N LEU A 144 -1.07 -7.48 -0.83
CA LEU A 144 -0.73 -6.27 -1.56
C LEU A 144 -1.87 -5.85 -2.50
N LEU A 145 -2.44 -6.79 -3.24
CA LEU A 145 -3.62 -6.56 -4.09
C LEU A 145 -4.81 -6.04 -3.28
N THR A 146 -5.04 -6.63 -2.11
CA THR A 146 -6.12 -6.23 -1.20
C THR A 146 -5.91 -4.81 -0.67
N ILE A 147 -4.68 -4.42 -0.32
CA ILE A 147 -4.34 -3.06 0.09
C ILE A 147 -4.61 -2.07 -1.05
N LEU A 148 -4.22 -2.40 -2.29
CA LEU A 148 -4.48 -1.54 -3.45
C LEU A 148 -5.98 -1.31 -3.68
N ILE A 149 -6.80 -2.37 -3.57
CA ILE A 149 -8.26 -2.27 -3.66
C ILE A 149 -8.80 -1.43 -2.50
N LEU A 150 -8.32 -1.68 -1.28
CA LEU A 150 -8.76 -0.98 -0.08
C LEU A 150 -8.53 0.52 -0.18
N VAL A 151 -7.35 0.95 -0.65
CA VAL A 151 -7.05 2.38 -0.86
C VAL A 151 -8.01 3.00 -1.89
N ASN A 152 -8.20 2.34 -3.05
CA ASN A 152 -9.09 2.86 -4.09
C ASN A 152 -10.57 2.92 -3.64
N THR A 153 -11.03 1.88 -2.96
CA THR A 153 -12.41 1.81 -2.42
C THR A 153 -12.60 2.84 -1.32
N LEU A 154 -11.66 3.01 -0.39
CA LEU A 154 -11.75 4.02 0.68
C LEU A 154 -11.85 5.44 0.12
N VAL A 155 -10.99 5.80 -0.83
CA VAL A 155 -11.05 7.13 -1.48
C VAL A 155 -12.41 7.32 -2.17
N THR A 156 -12.89 6.32 -2.89
CA THR A 156 -14.19 6.40 -3.58
C THR A 156 -15.35 6.52 -2.61
N LEU A 157 -15.35 5.73 -1.53
CA LEU A 157 -16.36 5.77 -0.47
C LEU A 157 -16.39 7.13 0.22
N CYS A 158 -15.24 7.73 0.53
CA CYS A 158 -15.15 9.08 1.09
C CYS A 158 -15.81 10.12 0.17
N LEU A 159 -15.53 10.07 -1.13
CA LEU A 159 -16.14 10.99 -2.11
C LEU A 159 -17.65 10.77 -2.24
N LEU A 160 -18.10 9.51 -2.24
CA LEU A 160 -19.53 9.16 -2.27
C LEU A 160 -20.25 9.64 -1.01
N MET A 161 -19.65 9.48 0.17
CA MET A 161 -20.19 9.92 1.44
C MET A 161 -20.36 11.45 1.47
N VAL A 162 -19.36 12.20 1.01
CA VAL A 162 -19.46 13.68 0.90
C VAL A 162 -20.57 14.09 -0.07
N ARG A 163 -20.66 13.43 -1.24
CA ARG A 163 -21.72 13.70 -2.22
C ARG A 163 -23.10 13.38 -1.68
N TRP A 164 -23.25 12.25 -1.00
CA TRP A 164 -24.49 11.82 -0.36
C TRP A 164 -24.91 12.81 0.74
N LYS A 165 -23.99 13.20 1.62
CA LYS A 165 -24.25 14.24 2.64
C LYS A 165 -24.68 15.57 2.02
N ARG A 166 -24.03 16.01 0.93
CA ARG A 166 -24.43 17.23 0.20
C ARG A 166 -25.82 17.10 -0.45
N ALA A 167 -26.17 15.93 -0.97
CA ALA A 167 -27.49 15.67 -1.54
C ALA A 167 -28.60 15.65 -0.47
N GLU A 168 -28.33 14.99 0.65
CA GLU A 168 -29.21 14.92 1.82
C GLU A 168 -29.53 16.32 2.35
N LEU A 169 -28.52 17.18 2.53
CA LEU A 169 -28.72 18.57 2.98
C LEU A 169 -29.57 19.38 2.01
N ARG A 170 -29.37 19.21 0.69
CA ARG A 170 -30.20 19.88 -0.33
C ARG A 170 -31.65 19.39 -0.33
N HIS A 171 -31.88 18.10 -0.10
CA HIS A 171 -33.24 17.55 -0.01
C HIS A 171 -33.98 18.12 1.22
N ARG A 172 -33.29 18.18 2.37
CA ARG A 172 -33.84 18.80 3.59
C ARG A 172 -34.18 20.28 3.40
N ALA A 173 -33.31 21.06 2.76
CA ALA A 173 -33.57 22.48 2.48
C ALA A 173 -34.84 22.70 1.63
N ARG A 174 -35.10 21.82 0.65
CA ARG A 174 -36.32 21.88 -0.17
C ARG A 174 -37.58 21.52 0.61
N GLN A 175 -37.50 20.54 1.52
CA GLN A 175 -38.64 20.16 2.36
C GLN A 175 -39.03 21.24 3.37
N VAL A 176 -38.07 22.04 3.84
CA VAL A 176 -38.35 23.18 4.74
C VAL A 176 -39.04 24.30 3.98
N GLY A 177 -38.57 24.64 2.76
CA GLY A 177 -39.21 25.65 1.91
C GLY A 177 -40.67 25.31 1.57
N ASN A 178 -40.94 24.05 1.19
CA ASN A 178 -42.28 23.59 0.82
C ASN A 178 -43.27 23.43 2.00
N LYS A 179 -42.84 23.72 3.25
CA LYS A 179 -43.73 23.77 4.43
C LYS A 179 -44.07 25.21 4.85
N GLN A 180 -43.38 26.20 4.28
CA GLN A 180 -43.60 27.63 4.56
C GLN A 180 -44.51 28.30 3.53
N ASP A 181 -44.76 27.65 2.39
CA ASP A 181 -45.80 27.97 1.41
C ASP A 181 -47.09 27.19 1.71
#